data_AF-A0A7W1AC33-F1
#
_entry.id   AF-A0A7W1AC33-F1
#
_cell.length_a   1.000
_cell.length_b   1.000
_cell.length_c   1.000
_cell.angle_alpha   90.00
_cell.angle_beta   90.00
_cell.angle_gamma   90.00
#
_symmetry.space_group_name_H-M   'P 1'
#
loop_
_entity.id
_entity.type
_entity.pdbx_description
1 polymer ?
#
loop_
_entity_poly.entity_id
_entity_poly.type
_entity_poly.pdbx_seq_one_letter_code
_entity_poly.pdbx_strand_id
1 'polypeptide(L)'
;MEPERHEYKGHSIELRQREGREVSARAAEGEEELELLIDDESVRYGQLPDGQYALEEYAYDWTDDLLDLAQRYIDYRERAEEIRREADSGEEG
;
A
#
# COMPACT_ATOMS: atom_id res chain seq x y z
N MET A 1 9.22 6.01 17.06
CA MET A 1 9.95 6.18 15.79
C MET A 1 9.26 7.33 15.05
N GLU A 2 10.00 8.15 14.34
CA GLU A 2 9.42 9.22 13.50
C GLU A 2 8.74 8.57 12.28
N PRO A 3 7.61 9.11 11.78
CA PRO A 3 6.99 8.61 10.55
C PRO A 3 7.95 8.81 9.38
N GLU A 4 8.22 7.73 8.65
CA GLU A 4 9.07 7.79 7.46
C GLU A 4 8.19 8.19 6.27
N ARG A 5 8.27 9.47 5.88
CA ARG A 5 7.62 9.99 4.68
C ARG A 5 8.58 10.01 3.50
N HIS A 6 8.14 9.42 2.40
CA HIS A 6 8.81 9.40 1.12
C HIS A 6 7.92 10.01 0.04
N GLU A 7 8.49 10.56 -1.02
CA GLU A 7 7.74 11.13 -2.14
C GLU A 7 8.12 10.39 -3.43
N TYR A 8 7.13 9.83 -4.12
CA TYR A 8 7.34 9.06 -5.33
C TYR A 8 6.34 9.46 -6.41
N LYS A 9 6.83 9.91 -7.57
CA LYS A 9 6.01 10.36 -8.72
C LYS A 9 4.92 11.41 -8.37
N GLY A 10 5.15 12.20 -7.33
CA GLY A 10 4.17 13.20 -6.85
C GLY A 10 3.18 12.67 -5.81
N HIS A 11 3.23 11.38 -5.48
CA HIS A 11 2.49 10.80 -4.36
C HIS A 11 3.35 10.77 -3.09
N SER A 12 2.74 11.02 -1.95
CA SER A 12 3.39 10.87 -0.64
C SER A 12 3.18 9.45 -0.11
N ILE A 13 4.23 8.76 0.27
CA ILE A 13 4.19 7.46 0.95
C ILE A 13 4.62 7.69 2.39
N GLU A 14 3.80 7.34 3.36
CA GLU A 14 4.13 7.48 4.78
C GLU A 14 3.98 6.13 5.48
N LEU A 15 5.02 5.75 6.22
CA LEU A 15 5.00 4.60 7.11
C LEU A 15 4.94 5.12 8.55
N ARG A 16 3.84 4.87 9.24
CA ARG A 16 3.68 5.24 10.65
C ARG A 16 3.31 4.02 11.48
N GLN A 17 3.70 4.02 12.75
CA GLN A 17 3.22 2.98 13.67
C GLN A 17 1.72 3.16 13.89
N ARG A 18 0.98 2.05 13.89
CA ARG A 18 -0.46 2.09 14.19
C ARG A 18 -0.66 2.40 15.67
N GLU A 19 -0.84 3.68 15.99
CA GLU A 19 -0.99 4.14 17.37
C GLU A 19 -2.42 3.83 17.87
N GLY A 20 -2.68 2.60 18.32
CA GLY A 20 -4.00 2.25 18.84
C GLY A 20 -4.39 0.79 18.84
N ARG A 21 -3.63 -0.08 19.50
CA ARG A 21 -4.22 -1.19 20.27
C ARG A 21 -3.19 -1.75 21.23
N GLU A 22 -3.57 -1.91 22.49
CA GLU A 22 -2.93 -2.86 23.39
C GLU A 22 -2.62 -4.14 22.61
N VAL A 23 -1.35 -4.54 22.65
CA VAL A 23 -0.82 -5.81 22.16
C VAL A 23 -1.56 -6.93 22.89
N SER A 24 -2.79 -7.21 22.47
CA SER A 24 -3.68 -8.16 23.11
C SER A 24 -3.29 -9.54 22.60
N ALA A 25 -2.20 -10.09 23.17
CA ALA A 25 -1.83 -11.51 23.36
C ALA A 25 -2.34 -12.55 22.33
N ARG A 26 -2.54 -12.13 21.10
CA ARG A 26 -2.80 -12.88 19.88
C ARG A 26 -1.84 -12.31 18.84
N ALA A 27 -0.58 -12.24 19.22
CA ALA A 27 0.53 -12.32 18.27
C ALA A 27 0.52 -13.75 17.70
N ALA A 28 -0.53 -14.08 16.95
CA ALA A 28 -0.57 -15.26 16.13
C ALA A 28 -0.07 -14.81 14.76
N GLU A 29 1.26 -14.75 14.65
CA GLU A 29 1.96 -14.91 13.36
C GLU A 29 1.88 -13.68 12.42
N GLY A 30 2.55 -12.57 12.78
CA GLY A 30 3.10 -11.62 11.79
C GLY A 30 2.30 -10.35 11.45
N GLU A 31 1.38 -9.91 12.31
CA GLU A 31 0.38 -8.88 11.95
C GLU A 31 0.81 -7.44 12.29
N GLU A 32 1.11 -6.66 11.24
CA GLU A 32 0.70 -5.24 11.05
C GLU A 32 0.95 -4.25 12.21
N GLU A 33 2.21 -4.06 12.63
CA GLU A 33 2.58 -3.00 13.56
C GLU A 33 2.65 -1.60 12.90
N LEU A 34 2.79 -1.55 11.58
CA LEU A 34 2.86 -0.32 10.79
C LEU A 34 1.57 -0.10 9.98
N GLU A 35 1.28 1.15 9.71
CA GLU A 35 0.22 1.62 8.82
C GLU A 35 0.89 2.30 7.64
N LEU A 36 0.60 1.81 6.44
CA LEU A 36 1.05 2.38 5.18
C LEU A 36 0.01 3.40 4.72
N LEU A 37 0.43 4.63 4.48
CA LEU A 37 -0.39 5.68 3.89
C LEU A 37 0.19 6.08 2.55
N ILE A 38 -0.67 6.22 1.54
CA ILE A 38 -0.30 6.71 0.22
C ILE A 38 -1.24 7.87 -0.11
N ASP A 39 -0.69 9.07 -0.27
CA ASP A 39 -1.45 10.31 -0.48
C ASP A 39 -2.44 10.60 0.66
N ASP A 40 -2.01 10.38 1.91
CA ASP A 40 -2.85 10.44 3.13
C ASP A 40 -3.94 9.33 3.22
N GLU A 41 -4.05 8.46 2.21
CA GLU A 41 -4.99 7.34 2.20
C GLU A 41 -4.37 6.09 2.83
N SER A 42 -5.03 5.50 3.83
CA SER A 42 -4.55 4.28 4.49
C SER A 42 -4.69 3.07 3.58
N VAL A 43 -3.59 2.40 3.29
CA VAL A 43 -3.53 1.19 2.47
C VAL A 43 -3.29 -0.02 3.35
N ARG A 44 -4.18 -1.01 3.25
CA ARG A 44 -4.05 -2.27 3.97
C ARG A 44 -3.05 -3.19 3.30
N TYR A 45 -2.18 -3.77 4.11
CA TYR A 45 -1.19 -4.73 3.67
C TYR A 45 -1.13 -5.89 4.66
N GLY A 46 -0.74 -7.07 4.17
CA GLY A 46 -0.45 -8.24 4.98
C GLY A 46 1.01 -8.64 4.83
N GLN A 47 1.57 -9.27 5.86
CA GLN A 47 2.88 -9.93 5.77
C GLN A 47 2.68 -11.43 5.53
N LEU A 48 3.36 -11.94 4.52
CA LEU A 48 3.43 -13.36 4.18
C LEU A 48 4.41 -14.07 5.11
N PRO A 49 4.27 -15.40 5.32
CA PRO A 49 5.18 -16.16 6.19
C PRO A 49 6.64 -16.16 5.71
N ASP A 50 6.88 -15.81 4.44
CA ASP A 50 8.21 -15.65 3.85
C ASP A 50 8.87 -14.31 4.20
N GLY A 51 8.17 -13.43 4.92
CA GLY A 51 8.62 -12.07 5.28
C GLY A 51 8.25 -10.99 4.26
N GLN A 52 7.76 -11.38 3.08
CA GLN A 52 7.28 -10.48 2.03
C GLN A 52 5.95 -9.83 2.40
N TYR A 53 5.73 -8.60 1.97
CA TYR A 53 4.49 -7.85 2.13
C TYR A 53 3.66 -7.90 0.85
N ALA A 54 2.34 -7.91 1.00
CA ALA A 54 1.37 -7.83 -0.09
C ALA A 54 0.26 -6.86 0.28
N LEU A 55 -0.22 -6.07 -0.69
CA LEU A 55 -1.36 -5.18 -0.46
C LEU A 55 -2.67 -5.93 -0.70
N GLU A 56 -3.68 -5.69 0.14
CA GLU A 56 -5.00 -6.31 -0.02
C GLU A 56 -5.65 -5.90 -1.35
N GLU A 57 -5.46 -4.65 -1.76
CA GLU A 57 -5.96 -4.11 -3.04
C GLU A 57 -5.09 -4.44 -4.25
N TYR A 58 -3.84 -4.86 -4.02
CA TYR A 58 -2.87 -5.20 -5.06
C TYR A 58 -2.17 -6.52 -4.75
N ALA A 59 -2.99 -7.58 -4.70
CA ALA A 59 -2.54 -8.94 -4.44
C ALA A 59 -1.86 -9.63 -5.66
N TYR A 60 -1.50 -8.87 -6.69
CA TYR A 60 -0.79 -9.38 -7.87
C TYR A 60 0.71 -9.47 -7.65
N ASP A 61 1.24 -8.70 -6.70
CA ASP A 61 2.67 -8.55 -6.47
C ASP A 61 2.95 -8.45 -4.96
N TRP A 62 4.14 -8.87 -4.58
CA TRP A 62 4.60 -8.91 -3.20
C TRP A 62 6.12 -8.71 -3.14
N THR A 63 6.61 -8.09 -2.08
CA THR A 63 8.03 -7.76 -1.92
C THR A 63 8.40 -7.64 -0.45
N ASP A 64 9.65 -7.90 -0.09
CA ASP A 64 10.14 -7.78 1.29
C ASP A 64 10.26 -6.33 1.78
N ASP A 65 10.02 -5.34 0.91
CA ASP A 65 10.10 -3.92 1.24
C ASP A 65 8.77 -3.20 1.02
N LEU A 66 8.16 -2.70 2.10
CA LEU A 66 6.88 -1.98 2.06
C LEU A 66 6.93 -0.71 1.19
N LEU A 67 8.07 -0.02 1.15
CA LEU A 67 8.24 1.18 0.35
C LEU A 67 8.30 0.83 -1.14
N ASP A 68 9.01 -0.24 -1.52
CA ASP A 68 8.99 -0.77 -2.89
C ASP A 68 7.59 -1.23 -3.30
N LEU A 69 6.86 -1.91 -2.42
CA LEU A 69 5.48 -2.35 -2.66
C LEU A 69 4.55 -1.15 -2.93
N ALA A 70 4.67 -0.09 -2.12
CA ALA A 70 3.88 1.13 -2.27
C ALA A 70 4.18 1.84 -3.60
N GLN A 71 5.45 1.93 -4.00
CA GLN A 71 5.87 2.49 -5.29
C GLN A 71 5.28 1.69 -6.46
N ARG A 72 5.32 0.36 -6.39
CA ARG A 72 4.73 -0.53 -7.40
C ARG A 72 3.21 -0.36 -7.50
N TYR A 73 2.53 -0.22 -6.36
CA TYR A 73 1.09 0.05 -6.34
C TYR A 73 0.73 1.37 -7.00
N ILE A 74 1.50 2.44 -6.75
CA ILE A 74 1.32 3.73 -7.42
C ILE A 74 1.45 3.55 -8.95
N ASP A 75 2.48 2.82 -9.41
CA ASP A 75 2.68 2.55 -10.84
C ASP A 75 1.50 1.77 -11.46
N TYR A 76 0.96 0.82 -10.71
CA TYR A 76 -0.23 0.06 -11.11
C TYR A 76 -1.49 0.94 -11.16
N ARG A 77 -1.74 1.77 -10.15
CA ARG A 77 -2.90 2.69 -10.12
C ARG A 77 -2.86 3.66 -11.29
N GLU A 78 -1.72 4.30 -11.56
CA GLU A 78 -1.60 5.24 -12.69
C GLU A 78 -1.93 4.57 -14.02
N ARG A 79 -1.44 3.33 -14.25
CA ARG A 79 -1.79 2.56 -15.45
C ARG A 79 -3.27 2.16 -15.48
N ALA A 80 -3.83 1.74 -14.35
CA ALA A 80 -5.23 1.34 -14.28
C ALA A 80 -6.19 2.53 -14.49
N GLU A 81 -5.82 3.72 -14.02
CA GLU A 81 -6.55 4.97 -14.22
C GLU A 81 -6.47 5.46 -15.68
N GLU A 82 -5.33 5.30 -16.35
CA GLU A 82 -5.19 5.58 -17.79
C GLU A 82 -6.19 4.75 -18.62
N ILE A 83 -6.26 3.45 -18.35
CA ILE A 83 -7.20 2.53 -19.03
C ILE A 83 -8.66 2.92 -18.77
N ARG A 84 -9.01 3.35 -17.55
CA ARG A 84 -10.37 3.81 -17.23
C ARG A 84 -10.73 5.10 -17.98
N ARG A 85 -9.79 6.04 -18.12
CA ARG A 85 -10.04 7.32 -18.80
C ARG A 85 -10.25 7.12 -20.30
N GLU A 86 -9.57 6.16 -20.91
CA GLU A 86 -9.78 5.76 -22.31
C GLU A 86 -11.14 5.09 -22.53
N ALA A 87 -11.62 4.30 -21.57
CA ALA A 87 -12.93 3.63 -21.65
C ALA A 87 -14.11 4.61 -21.59
N ASP A 88 -14.01 5.69 -20.82
CA ASP A 88 -15.06 6.73 -20.71
C ASP A 88 -15.12 7.65 -21.94
N SER A 89 -13.99 7.83 -22.64
CA SER A 89 -13.91 8.67 -23.86
C SER A 89 -14.34 7.94 -25.15
N GLY A 90 -14.83 6.70 -25.04
CA GLY A 90 -15.23 5.86 -26.17
C GLY A 90 -16.72 5.84 -26.51
N GLU A 91 -17.57 6.53 -25.74
CA GLU A 91 -19.04 6.51 -25.91
C GLU A 91 -19.59 7.89 -26.28
N GLU A 92 -19.16 8.42 -27.44
CA GLU A 92 -19.92 9.41 -28.20
C GLU A 92 -19.94 8.97 -29.68
N GLY A 93 -20.86 8.04 -29.99
CA GLY A 93 -21.20 7.60 -31.36
C GLY A 93 -22.64 7.93 -31.70
#